data_AF-A0AAP2PCN8-F1
#
_entry.id   AF-A0AAP2PCN8-F1
#
_cell.length_a   1.000
_cell.length_b   1.000
_cell.length_c   1.000
_cell.angle_alpha   90.00
_cell.angle_beta   90.00
_cell.angle_gamma   90.00
#
_symmetry.space_group_name_H-M   'P 1'
#
loop_
_entity.id
_entity.type
_entity.pdbx_description
1 polymer ?
#
loop_
_entity_poly.entity_id
_entity_poly.type
_entity_poly.pdbx_seq_one_letter_code
_entity_poly.pdbx_strand_id
1 'polypeptide(L)'
;MDTTNLKSSIGFAISLLSLLSTGVGAASTEVMHYSMSQVVPVKQVESRRTECQRILEEVSRANRRARHLAQIFQNECTRLSHLPDGVPVDHEAYEGLAEALRNQESALKRILAGMEHHEAEEFGFMDLRRNTAKARSAAASAAILAKQTTNKPEVVGGRASGKAMKALADSFDAEMAKRFS
;
A
#
# COMPACT_ATOMS: atom_id res chain seq x y z
N MET A 1 12.37 -13.58 -21.55
CA MET A 1 12.02 -12.56 -20.56
C MET A 1 12.11 -13.20 -19.18
N ASP A 2 12.99 -12.69 -18.32
CA ASP A 2 13.31 -13.27 -17.02
C ASP A 2 12.22 -12.98 -15.97
N THR A 3 11.40 -14.00 -15.67
CA THR A 3 10.41 -13.97 -14.58
C THR A 3 11.05 -13.97 -13.18
N THR A 4 12.37 -14.19 -13.10
CA THR A 4 13.19 -14.15 -11.88
C THR A 4 13.20 -12.76 -11.23
N ASN A 5 13.17 -11.67 -12.02
CA ASN A 5 13.10 -10.31 -11.47
C ASN A 5 11.77 -10.00 -10.79
N LEU A 6 10.65 -10.58 -11.26
CA LEU A 6 9.30 -10.39 -10.70
C LEU A 6 9.17 -11.00 -9.30
N LYS A 7 9.62 -12.26 -9.17
CA LYS A 7 9.59 -12.97 -7.88
C LYS A 7 10.52 -12.31 -6.86
N SER A 8 11.64 -11.77 -7.33
CA SER A 8 12.60 -11.03 -6.49
C SER A 8 12.02 -9.72 -5.96
N SER A 9 11.36 -8.91 -6.79
CA SER A 9 10.81 -7.62 -6.37
C SER A 9 9.60 -7.76 -5.45
N ILE A 10 8.70 -8.70 -5.74
CA ILE A 10 7.55 -9.02 -4.88
C ILE A 10 8.01 -9.63 -3.55
N GLY A 11 8.96 -10.57 -3.58
CA GLY A 11 9.52 -11.15 -2.35
C GLY A 11 10.19 -10.12 -1.47
N PHE A 12 10.92 -9.17 -2.07
CA PHE A 12 11.50 -8.04 -1.37
C PHE A 12 10.44 -7.09 -0.80
N ALA A 13 9.36 -6.82 -1.55
CA ALA A 13 8.23 -6.02 -1.07
C ALA A 13 7.52 -6.67 0.12
N ILE A 14 7.31 -7.99 0.11
CA ILE A 14 6.74 -8.76 1.23
C ILE A 14 7.64 -8.62 2.47
N SER A 15 8.96 -8.79 2.32
CA SER A 15 9.91 -8.64 3.42
C SER A 15 9.88 -7.22 4.01
N LEU A 16 9.88 -6.20 3.16
CA LEU A 16 9.79 -4.80 3.58
C LEU A 16 8.47 -4.48 4.28
N LEU A 17 7.36 -5.07 3.84
CA LEU A 17 6.05 -4.91 4.47
C LEU A 17 6.00 -5.54 5.87
N SER A 18 6.62 -6.72 6.06
CA SER A 18 6.74 -7.34 7.37
C SER A 18 7.51 -6.45 8.34
N LEU A 19 8.63 -5.87 7.88
CA LEU A 19 9.42 -4.91 8.65
C LEU A 19 8.68 -3.58 8.90
N LEU A 20 7.83 -3.14 7.98
CA LEU A 20 6.97 -1.97 8.19
C LEU A 20 5.96 -2.26 9.31
N SER A 21 5.33 -3.43 9.27
CA SER A 21 4.30 -3.86 10.21
C SER A 21 4.82 -3.93 11.64
N THR A 22 6.05 -4.41 11.85
CA THR A 22 6.69 -4.40 13.18
C THR A 22 6.94 -2.99 13.70
N GLY A 23 7.38 -2.07 12.83
CA GLY A 23 7.58 -0.67 13.20
C GLY A 23 6.27 0.04 13.56
N VAL A 24 5.19 -0.20 12.82
CA VAL A 24 3.85 0.34 13.14
C VAL A 24 3.32 -0.24 14.46
N GLY A 25 3.53 -1.54 14.70
CA GLY A 25 3.13 -2.19 15.95
C GLY A 25 3.84 -1.61 17.17
N ALA A 26 5.16 -1.44 17.11
CA ALA A 26 5.96 -0.85 18.19
C ALA A 26 5.56 0.62 18.47
N ALA A 27 5.21 1.37 17.43
CA ALA A 27 4.74 2.73 17.59
C ALA A 27 3.33 2.80 18.22
N SER A 28 2.46 1.83 17.91
CA SER A 28 1.11 1.75 18.49
C SER A 28 1.10 1.46 19.98
N THR A 29 2.00 0.61 20.48
CA THR A 29 2.07 0.29 21.91
C THR A 29 2.45 1.50 22.76
N GLU A 30 3.26 2.39 22.20
CA GLU A 30 3.85 3.51 22.94
C GLU A 30 2.91 4.72 23.03
N VAL A 31 2.14 5.00 21.99
CA VAL A 31 1.06 6.02 22.05
C VAL A 31 0.02 5.66 23.11
N MET A 32 -0.24 4.36 23.32
CA MET A 32 -1.10 3.89 24.40
C MET A 32 -0.48 4.17 25.79
N HIS A 33 0.84 4.07 25.94
CA HIS A 33 1.54 4.39 27.20
C HIS A 33 1.65 5.90 27.47
N TYR A 34 1.83 6.72 26.43
CA TYR A 34 1.87 8.18 26.52
C TYR A 34 0.52 8.76 26.96
N SER A 35 -0.59 8.31 26.38
CA SER A 35 -1.94 8.79 26.72
C SER A 35 -2.38 8.47 28.17
N MET A 36 -1.75 7.50 28.84
CA MET A 36 -2.12 7.07 30.20
C MET A 36 -1.27 7.68 31.34
N SER A 37 -0.20 8.45 31.06
CA SER A 37 0.79 8.78 32.09
C SER A 37 0.91 10.28 32.39
N GLN A 38 0.01 10.85 33.20
CA GLN A 38 0.07 12.27 33.60
C GLN A 38 0.92 12.60 34.85
N VAL A 39 1.49 11.64 35.59
CA VAL A 39 2.40 11.99 36.71
C VAL A 39 3.50 10.94 36.85
N VAL A 40 4.75 11.30 36.53
CA VAL A 40 5.90 10.38 36.67
C VAL A 40 7.10 11.08 37.33
N PRO A 41 7.72 10.48 38.37
CA PRO A 41 8.87 11.06 39.08
C PRO A 41 10.16 11.05 38.25
N VAL A 42 11.05 12.02 38.56
CA VAL A 42 12.29 12.39 37.85
C VAL A 42 13.21 11.21 37.47
N LYS A 43 13.20 10.10 38.23
CA LYS A 43 14.03 8.91 37.93
C LYS A 43 13.54 8.05 36.76
N GLN A 44 12.31 8.23 36.28
CA GLN A 44 11.80 7.56 35.07
C GLN A 44 11.91 8.44 33.81
N VAL A 45 12.50 9.63 33.91
CA VAL A 45 12.62 10.58 32.79
C VAL A 45 13.68 10.10 31.78
N GLU A 46 14.78 9.51 32.25
CA GLU A 46 15.82 8.97 31.35
C GLU A 46 15.36 7.73 30.58
N SER A 47 14.63 6.81 31.24
CA SER A 47 14.07 5.63 30.56
C SER A 47 13.01 6.01 29.53
N ARG A 48 12.19 7.03 29.82
CA ARG A 48 11.22 7.57 28.84
C ARG A 48 11.88 8.28 27.67
N ARG A 49 12.99 8.99 27.91
CA ARG A 49 13.72 9.69 26.85
C ARG A 49 14.36 8.71 25.87
N THR A 50 14.97 7.63 26.37
CA THR A 50 15.55 6.58 25.51
C THR A 50 14.47 5.80 24.75
N GLU A 51 13.34 5.53 25.39
CA GLU A 51 12.17 4.88 24.77
C GLU A 51 11.56 5.75 23.67
N CYS A 52 11.36 7.05 23.93
CA CYS A 52 10.92 8.04 22.95
C CYS A 52 11.86 8.12 21.74
N GLN A 53 13.17 8.15 21.96
CA GLN A 53 14.16 8.18 20.90
C GLN A 53 14.15 6.89 20.05
N ARG A 54 13.97 5.73 20.68
CA ARG A 54 13.82 4.45 19.98
C ARG A 54 12.59 4.45 19.07
N ILE A 55 11.47 5.01 19.52
CA ILE A 55 10.24 5.11 18.72
C ILE A 55 10.47 6.03 17.52
N LEU A 56 11.07 7.20 17.72
CA LEU A 56 11.41 8.12 16.64
C LEU A 56 12.27 7.45 15.57
N GLU A 57 13.26 6.66 15.99
CA GLU A 57 14.07 5.86 15.06
C GLU A 57 13.25 4.82 14.31
N GLU A 58 12.37 4.08 15.00
CA GLU A 58 11.52 3.07 14.37
C GLU A 58 10.49 3.68 13.42
N VAL A 59 9.87 4.81 13.77
CA VAL A 59 8.98 5.56 12.87
C VAL A 59 9.77 6.07 11.66
N SER A 60 10.97 6.61 11.85
CA SER A 60 11.86 7.01 10.75
C SER A 60 12.24 5.84 9.82
N ARG A 61 12.52 4.66 10.37
CA ARG A 61 12.79 3.44 9.61
C ARG A 61 11.54 2.97 8.86
N ALA A 62 10.39 2.91 9.54
CA ALA A 62 9.09 2.58 8.95
C ALA A 62 8.76 3.53 7.79
N ASN A 63 9.02 4.82 7.95
CA ASN A 63 8.74 5.83 6.94
C ASN A 63 9.63 5.66 5.69
N ARG A 64 10.92 5.35 5.88
CA ARG A 64 11.83 4.94 4.80
C ARG A 64 11.34 3.66 4.10
N ARG A 65 10.92 2.64 4.85
CA ARG A 65 10.37 1.38 4.30
C ARG A 65 9.11 1.63 3.46
N ALA A 66 8.18 2.42 3.97
CA ALA A 66 6.95 2.79 3.26
C ALA A 66 7.24 3.55 1.95
N ARG A 67 8.22 4.47 1.99
CA ARG A 67 8.68 5.19 0.79
C ARG A 67 9.32 4.24 -0.23
N HIS A 68 10.15 3.31 0.20
CA HIS A 68 10.77 2.32 -0.67
C HIS A 68 9.72 1.40 -1.29
N LEU A 69 8.72 0.95 -0.52
CA LEU A 69 7.60 0.18 -1.04
C LEU A 69 6.85 0.94 -2.13
N ALA A 70 6.57 2.23 -1.93
CA ALA A 70 5.94 3.05 -2.95
C ALA A 70 6.76 3.11 -4.24
N GLN A 71 8.08 3.28 -4.13
CA GLN A 71 8.97 3.29 -5.29
C GLN A 71 9.04 1.93 -6.00
N ILE A 72 9.09 0.82 -5.25
CA ILE A 72 9.06 -0.53 -5.82
C ILE A 72 7.77 -0.73 -6.61
N PHE A 73 6.61 -0.44 -6.03
CA PHE A 73 5.34 -0.62 -6.73
C PHE A 73 5.18 0.32 -7.92
N GLN A 74 5.73 1.53 -7.86
CA GLN A 74 5.73 2.44 -8.99
C GLN A 74 6.61 1.92 -10.14
N ASN A 75 7.79 1.39 -9.83
CA ASN A 75 8.65 0.72 -10.81
C ASN A 75 7.98 -0.53 -11.39
N GLU A 76 7.28 -1.30 -10.56
CA GLU A 76 6.48 -2.45 -10.99
C GLU A 76 5.35 -2.02 -11.94
N CYS A 77 4.63 -0.93 -11.66
CA CYS A 77 3.62 -0.38 -12.57
C CYS A 77 4.22 -0.07 -13.96
N THR A 78 5.34 0.64 -13.99
CA THR A 78 6.04 0.95 -15.26
C THR A 78 6.43 -0.33 -15.99
N ARG A 79 7.03 -1.29 -15.27
CA ARG A 79 7.45 -2.58 -15.85
C ARG A 79 6.27 -3.38 -16.41
N LEU A 80 5.17 -3.49 -15.65
CA LEU A 80 3.95 -4.20 -16.05
C LEU A 80 3.30 -3.55 -17.28
N SER A 81 3.33 -2.22 -17.38
CA SER A 81 2.79 -1.50 -18.55
C SER A 81 3.53 -1.79 -19.86
N HIS A 82 4.77 -2.28 -19.78
CA HIS A 82 5.60 -2.65 -20.93
C HIS A 82 5.66 -4.15 -21.18
N LEU A 83 5.00 -4.97 -20.36
CA LEU A 83 4.96 -6.41 -20.60
C LEU A 83 4.10 -6.72 -21.83
N PRO A 84 4.52 -7.69 -22.66
CA PRO A 84 3.67 -8.25 -23.70
C PRO A 84 2.40 -8.87 -23.13
N ASP A 85 1.34 -8.85 -23.94
CA ASP A 85 0.06 -9.47 -23.59
C ASP A 85 0.20 -10.99 -23.45
N GLY A 86 -0.57 -11.58 -22.53
CA GLY A 86 -0.57 -13.02 -22.27
C GLY A 86 0.57 -13.50 -21.38
N VAL A 87 1.47 -12.61 -20.93
CA VAL A 87 2.49 -12.97 -19.94
C VAL A 87 1.82 -13.21 -18.58
N PRO A 88 1.98 -14.41 -17.99
CA PRO A 88 1.39 -14.70 -16.69
C PRO A 88 2.08 -13.87 -15.60
N VAL A 89 1.29 -13.04 -14.93
CA VAL A 89 1.70 -12.26 -13.77
C VAL A 89 0.75 -12.60 -12.62
N ASP A 90 1.32 -12.82 -11.45
CA ASP A 90 0.59 -13.08 -10.22
C ASP A 90 -0.04 -11.78 -9.70
N HIS A 91 -1.28 -11.52 -10.09
CA HIS A 91 -2.04 -10.35 -9.64
C HIS A 91 -2.49 -10.47 -8.17
N GLU A 92 -2.74 -11.69 -7.68
CA GLU A 92 -3.17 -11.95 -6.30
C GLU A 92 -2.12 -11.51 -5.29
N ALA A 93 -0.83 -11.69 -5.61
CA ALA A 93 0.26 -11.19 -4.77
C ALA A 93 0.21 -9.66 -4.59
N TYR A 94 -0.07 -8.89 -5.65
CA TYR A 94 -0.20 -7.43 -5.55
C TYR A 94 -1.48 -7.00 -4.83
N GLU A 95 -2.59 -7.72 -5.03
CA GLU A 95 -3.83 -7.49 -4.29
C GLU A 95 -3.64 -7.70 -2.78
N GLY A 96 -3.00 -8.81 -2.39
CA GLY A 96 -2.69 -9.10 -0.99
C GLY A 96 -1.76 -8.04 -0.35
N LEU A 97 -0.76 -7.55 -1.10
CA LEU A 97 0.10 -6.45 -0.64
C LEU A 97 -0.67 -5.14 -0.49
N ALA A 98 -1.57 -4.82 -1.42
CA ALA A 98 -2.41 -3.62 -1.35
C ALA A 98 -3.38 -3.68 -0.16
N GLU A 99 -3.97 -4.84 0.11
CA GLU A 99 -4.83 -5.06 1.27
C GLU A 99 -4.06 -4.93 2.59
N ALA A 100 -2.88 -5.55 2.70
CA ALA A 100 -2.07 -5.44 3.89
C ALA A 100 -1.65 -3.97 4.17
N LEU A 101 -1.28 -3.21 3.13
CA LEU A 101 -0.99 -1.78 3.26
C LEU A 101 -2.21 -0.96 3.65
N ARG A 102 -3.42 -1.35 3.21
CA ARG A 102 -4.69 -0.74 3.67
C ARG A 102 -4.91 -0.97 5.16
N ASN A 103 -4.59 -2.16 5.66
CA ASN A 103 -4.68 -2.49 7.08
C ASN A 103 -3.69 -1.66 7.89
N GLN A 104 -2.44 -1.51 7.42
CA GLN A 104 -1.44 -0.63 8.04
C GLN A 104 -1.86 0.84 8.03
N GLU A 105 -2.40 1.35 6.91
CA GLU A 105 -2.94 2.71 6.84
C GLU A 105 -4.08 2.92 7.84
N SER A 106 -4.94 1.92 8.02
CA SER A 106 -6.05 1.96 8.98
C SER A 106 -5.55 1.96 10.42
N ALA A 107 -4.51 1.18 10.74
CA ALA A 107 -3.86 1.22 12.04
C ALA A 107 -3.24 2.59 12.32
N LEU A 108 -2.51 3.16 11.35
CA LEU A 108 -1.93 4.51 11.46
C LEU A 108 -2.99 5.60 11.66
N LYS A 109 -4.15 5.50 11.01
CA LYS A 109 -5.28 6.42 11.25
C LYS A 109 -5.79 6.35 12.70
N ARG A 110 -5.86 5.15 13.29
CA ARG A 110 -6.27 4.98 14.70
C ARG A 110 -5.24 5.58 15.65
N ILE A 111 -3.94 5.38 15.38
CA ILE A 111 -2.86 5.98 16.17
C ILE A 111 -2.96 7.51 16.11
N LEU A 112 -3.08 8.08 14.90
CA LEU A 112 -3.19 9.53 14.69
C LEU A 112 -4.44 10.14 15.34
N ALA A 113 -5.54 9.38 15.46
CA ALA A 113 -6.76 9.87 16.12
C ALA A 113 -6.58 10.05 17.64
N GLY A 114 -5.60 9.36 18.25
CA GLY A 114 -5.27 9.47 19.66
C GLY A 114 -4.10 10.42 19.96
N MET A 115 -3.58 11.14 18.96
CA MET A 115 -2.44 12.05 19.10
C MET A 115 -2.84 13.48 18.73
N GLU A 116 -2.19 14.46 19.35
CA GLU A 116 -2.33 15.83 18.86
C GLU A 116 -1.62 16.01 17.51
N HIS A 117 -2.12 16.92 16.68
CA HIS A 117 -1.63 17.10 15.31
C HIS A 117 -0.13 17.47 15.26
N HIS A 118 0.29 18.35 16.17
CA HIS A 118 1.68 18.82 16.24
C HIS A 118 2.64 17.69 16.64
N GLU A 119 2.24 16.85 17.60
CA GLU A 119 3.00 15.67 18.01
C GLU A 119 3.10 14.67 16.85
N ALA A 120 1.98 14.40 16.17
CA ALA A 120 1.95 13.49 15.04
C ALA A 120 2.85 13.92 13.86
N GLU A 121 3.03 15.23 13.67
CA GLU A 121 3.98 15.78 12.71
C GLU A 121 5.43 15.65 13.20
N GLU A 122 5.72 16.03 14.45
CA GLU A 122 7.06 15.96 15.04
C GLU A 122 7.60 14.52 15.06
N PHE A 123 6.76 13.56 15.45
CA PHE A 123 7.09 12.15 15.45
C PHE A 123 7.12 11.52 14.05
N GLY A 124 6.64 12.21 13.01
CA GLY A 124 6.67 11.75 11.62
C GLY A 124 5.57 10.74 11.23
N PHE A 125 4.53 10.58 12.06
CA PHE A 125 3.40 9.68 11.78
C PHE A 125 2.56 10.15 10.59
N MET A 126 2.45 11.46 10.39
CA MET A 126 1.75 12.05 9.24
C MET A 126 2.40 11.62 7.92
N ASP A 127 3.73 11.72 7.83
CA ASP A 127 4.49 11.28 6.66
C ASP A 127 4.44 9.76 6.49
N LEU A 128 4.52 9.00 7.58
CA LEU A 128 4.41 7.55 7.55
C LEU A 128 3.06 7.10 6.98
N ARG A 129 1.95 7.73 7.41
CA ARG A 129 0.63 7.49 6.84
C ARG A 129 0.58 7.85 5.36
N ARG A 130 1.12 9.02 4.98
CA ARG A 130 1.14 9.49 3.59
C ARG A 130 1.91 8.53 2.68
N ASN A 131 3.09 8.08 3.09
CA ASN A 131 3.92 7.17 2.30
C ASN A 131 3.33 5.77 2.24
N THR A 132 2.71 5.28 3.31
CA THR A 132 1.94 4.02 3.31
C THR A 132 0.76 4.10 2.34
N ALA A 133 0.00 5.21 2.33
CA ALA A 133 -1.11 5.41 1.41
C ALA A 133 -0.64 5.48 -0.07
N LYS A 134 0.50 6.11 -0.34
CA LYS A 134 1.13 6.11 -1.67
C LYS A 134 1.51 4.69 -2.10
N ALA A 135 2.16 3.93 -1.22
CA ALA A 135 2.53 2.54 -1.48
C ALA A 135 1.30 1.68 -1.79
N ARG A 136 0.23 1.83 -0.99
CA ARG A 136 -1.05 1.15 -1.22
C ARG A 136 -1.62 1.46 -2.60
N SER A 137 -1.66 2.75 -2.96
CA SER A 137 -2.19 3.18 -4.26
C SER A 137 -1.39 2.59 -5.41
N ALA A 138 -0.06 2.58 -5.31
CA ALA A 138 0.81 2.00 -6.33
C ALA A 138 0.66 0.48 -6.42
N ALA A 139 0.53 -0.22 -5.28
CA ALA A 139 0.27 -1.66 -5.26
C ALA A 139 -1.06 -2.02 -5.92
N ALA A 140 -2.12 -1.25 -5.66
CA ALA A 140 -3.42 -1.44 -6.30
C ALA A 140 -3.37 -1.23 -7.81
N SER A 141 -2.63 -0.20 -8.27
CA SER A 141 -2.39 0.00 -9.72
C SER A 141 -1.61 -1.15 -10.34
N ALA A 142 -0.58 -1.66 -9.64
CA ALA A 142 0.18 -2.82 -10.10
C ALA A 142 -0.69 -4.08 -10.22
N ALA A 143 -1.61 -4.31 -9.27
CA ALA A 143 -2.57 -5.40 -9.34
C ALA A 143 -3.48 -5.31 -10.59
N ILE A 144 -4.00 -4.11 -10.87
CA ILE A 144 -4.83 -3.87 -12.07
C ILE A 144 -4.03 -4.15 -13.34
N LEU A 145 -2.80 -3.65 -13.44
CA LEU A 145 -1.94 -3.87 -14.60
C LEU A 145 -1.58 -5.35 -14.77
N ALA A 146 -1.25 -6.05 -13.67
CA ALA A 146 -0.98 -7.49 -13.68
C ALA A 146 -2.20 -8.30 -14.14
N LYS A 147 -3.42 -7.89 -13.77
CA LYS A 147 -4.65 -8.49 -14.25
C LYS A 147 -4.90 -8.18 -15.73
N GLN A 148 -4.56 -6.99 -16.21
CA GLN A 148 -4.69 -6.61 -17.62
C GLN A 148 -3.71 -7.36 -18.53
N THR A 149 -2.52 -7.70 -18.04
CA THR A 149 -1.55 -8.50 -18.82
C THR A 149 -2.06 -9.92 -19.11
N THR A 150 -2.93 -10.47 -18.25
CA THR A 150 -3.48 -11.82 -18.40
C THR A 150 -4.89 -11.84 -19.00
N ASN A 151 -5.72 -10.85 -18.69
CA ASN A 151 -7.14 -10.79 -19.07
C ASN A 151 -7.47 -9.51 -19.85
N LYS A 152 -6.73 -9.23 -20.93
CA LYS A 152 -7.16 -8.18 -21.85
C LYS A 152 -8.45 -8.63 -22.52
N PRO A 153 -9.52 -7.80 -22.52
CA PRO A 153 -10.67 -8.08 -23.37
C PRO A 153 -10.16 -8.20 -24.80
N GLU A 154 -10.64 -9.20 -25.55
CA GLU A 154 -10.35 -9.31 -26.98
C GLU A 154 -10.69 -7.95 -27.62
N VAL A 155 -9.65 -7.18 -27.95
CA VAL A 155 -9.83 -6.00 -28.76
C VAL A 155 -10.19 -6.57 -30.12
N VAL A 156 -11.48 -6.57 -30.45
CA VAL A 156 -11.97 -6.94 -31.78
C VAL A 156 -11.17 -6.08 -32.74
N GLY A 157 -10.22 -6.74 -33.43
CA GLY A 157 -9.27 -6.13 -34.36
C GLY A 157 -10.03 -5.64 -35.58
N GLY A 158 -10.73 -4.53 -35.42
CA GLY A 158 -11.52 -3.90 -36.44
C GLY A 158 -11.61 -2.45 -36.07
N ARG A 159 -11.20 -1.57 -36.99
CA ARG A 159 -11.39 -0.12 -36.94
C ARG A 159 -12.59 0.23 -36.07
N ALA A 160 -12.43 1.19 -35.15
CA ALA A 160 -13.50 1.80 -34.36
C ALA A 160 -14.65 2.23 -35.29
N SER A 161 -15.50 1.29 -35.64
CA SER A 161 -16.69 1.48 -36.46
C SER A 161 -17.82 1.60 -35.46
N GLY A 162 -18.79 2.47 -35.73
CA GLY A 162 -19.93 2.68 -34.84
C GLY A 162 -20.65 1.38 -34.43
N LYS A 163 -20.50 0.30 -35.20
CA LYS A 163 -21.02 -1.04 -34.88
C LYS A 163 -20.30 -1.72 -33.71
N ALA A 164 -18.98 -1.56 -33.56
CA ALA A 164 -18.22 -2.14 -32.44
C ALA A 164 -18.52 -1.41 -31.12
N MET A 165 -18.67 -0.08 -31.17
CA MET A 165 -19.11 0.70 -30.02
C MET A 165 -20.56 0.40 -29.64
N LYS A 166 -21.43 0.17 -30.62
CA LYS A 166 -22.81 -0.28 -30.36
C LYS A 166 -22.86 -1.65 -29.69
N ALA A 167 -22.06 -2.61 -30.16
CA ALA A 167 -22.01 -3.94 -29.52
C ALA A 167 -21.51 -3.89 -28.06
N LEU A 168 -20.54 -3.01 -27.77
CA LEU A 168 -20.10 -2.75 -26.40
C LEU A 168 -21.21 -2.13 -25.54
N ALA A 169 -21.93 -1.13 -26.06
CA ALA A 169 -23.06 -0.51 -25.36
C ALA A 169 -24.18 -1.53 -25.09
N ASP A 170 -24.56 -2.32 -26.11
CA ASP A 170 -25.60 -3.34 -26.00
C ASP A 170 -25.20 -4.42 -24.97
N SER A 171 -23.92 -4.78 -24.87
CA SER A 171 -23.42 -5.72 -23.86
C SER A 171 -23.46 -5.15 -22.44
N PHE A 172 -23.19 -3.86 -22.30
CA PHE A 172 -23.23 -3.15 -21.02
C PHE A 172 -24.67 -3.02 -20.51
N ASP A 173 -25.61 -2.68 -21.39
CA ASP A 173 -27.04 -2.58 -21.09
C ASP A 173 -27.63 -3.94 -20.70
N ALA A 174 -27.22 -5.02 -21.37
CA ALA A 174 -27.63 -6.38 -21.02
C ALA A 174 -27.10 -6.81 -19.64
N GLU A 175 -25.87 -6.45 -19.30
CA GLU A 175 -25.29 -6.77 -17.99
C GLU A 175 -25.94 -5.95 -16.86
N MET A 176 -26.26 -4.69 -17.12
CA MET A 176 -27.01 -3.84 -16.19
C MET A 176 -28.44 -4.34 -15.97
N ALA A 177 -29.15 -4.71 -17.04
CA ALA A 177 -30.49 -5.28 -16.95
C ALA A 177 -30.51 -6.54 -16.06
N LYS A 178 -29.49 -7.40 -16.18
CA LYS A 178 -29.37 -8.63 -15.39
C LYS A 178 -29.04 -8.41 -13.91
N ARG A 179 -28.44 -7.26 -13.56
CA ARG A 179 -28.10 -6.92 -12.16
C ARG A 179 -29.24 -6.24 -11.42
N PHE A 180 -30.17 -5.65 -12.15
CA PHE A 180 -31.30 -4.88 -11.59
C PHE A 180 -32.67 -5.49 -11.91
N SER A 181 -32.70 -6.71 -12.47
CA SER A 181 -33.87 -7.60 -12.55
C SER A 181 -33.86 -8.61 -11.41
#